data_AF-A0A1B6M8J7-F1
#
_entry.id   AF-A0A1B6M8J7-F1
#
_cell.length_a   1.000
_cell.length_b   1.000
_cell.length_c   1.000
_cell.angle_alpha   90.00
_cell.angle_beta   90.00
_cell.angle_gamma   90.00
#
_symmetry.space_group_name_H-M   'P 1'
#
loop_
_entity.id
_entity.type
_entity.pdbx_description
1 polymer ?
#
loop_
_entity_poly.entity_id
_entity_poly.type
_entity_poly.pdbx_seq_one_letter_code
_entity_poly.pdbx_strand_id
1 'polypeptide(L)'
;IFTHRSLPAEPLVVLNIALTNDISDSMKNIIGRTGEQGVTNNNVEEQSQNINAFIFYSISATQKGLQGIDLGNYIIKRAAKELHSEYSHVTKFSTLSPIPTFRPWVIEKMKAAERGDDVFPTEEWIEVLNLINPEDKADAWAKLRSMLLDNSWTHNENFVKVLQAPLMASCSRYLYLEKRRGYALDSVANFHLRNGAVMWRLNWLADSSPHTLTRSCGLMVNYRYYLDAVDSNSLKYIQERSISASEQIAKLSSASI
;
A
#
# COMPACT_ATOMS: atom_id res chain seq x y z
N ILE A 1 21.39 1.62 5.14
CA ILE A 1 21.14 2.61 6.23
C ILE A 1 21.70 3.94 5.78
N PHE A 2 21.04 5.07 6.04
CA PHE A 2 21.57 6.41 5.76
C PHE A 2 21.95 7.13 7.05
N THR A 3 23.18 7.64 7.10
CA THR A 3 23.75 8.44 8.20
C THR A 3 24.24 9.78 7.66
N HIS A 4 24.24 10.81 8.50
CA HIS A 4 24.87 12.09 8.15
C HIS A 4 26.38 12.02 8.46
N ARG A 5 27.23 12.68 7.66
CA ARG A 5 28.69 12.68 7.88
C ARG A 5 29.09 13.16 9.27
N SER A 6 28.35 14.14 9.82
CA SER A 6 28.57 14.66 11.17
C SER A 6 27.96 13.80 12.28
N LEU A 7 27.07 12.85 11.96
CA LEU A 7 26.43 11.93 12.90
C LEU A 7 26.55 10.47 12.37
N PRO A 8 27.78 9.93 12.25
CA PRO A 8 28.01 8.65 11.60
C PRO A 8 27.44 7.46 12.39
N ALA A 9 27.29 7.61 13.71
CA ALA A 9 26.74 6.58 14.60
C ALA A 9 25.21 6.59 14.70
N GLU A 10 24.55 7.64 14.18
CA GLU A 10 23.10 7.80 14.29
C GLU A 10 22.45 7.58 12.91
N PRO A 11 21.78 6.44 12.69
CA PRO A 11 20.99 6.27 11.47
C PRO A 11 19.93 7.36 11.44
N LEU A 12 19.73 8.00 10.28
CA LEU A 12 18.64 8.95 10.05
C LEU A 12 17.45 8.26 9.37
N VAL A 13 17.74 7.31 8.48
CA VAL A 13 16.74 6.53 7.78
C VAL A 13 17.23 5.08 7.63
N VAL A 14 16.36 4.15 7.98
CA VAL A 14 16.55 2.72 7.76
C VAL A 14 15.60 2.27 6.66
N LEU A 15 16.14 1.55 5.68
CA LEU A 15 15.41 1.00 4.55
C LEU A 15 15.64 -0.51 4.54
N ASN A 16 14.55 -1.29 4.60
CA ASN A 16 14.60 -2.74 4.51
C ASN A 16 14.07 -3.19 3.14
N ILE A 17 14.80 -4.11 2.53
CA ILE A 17 14.60 -4.55 1.15
C ILE A 17 14.57 -6.07 1.13
N ALA A 18 13.53 -6.64 0.51
CA ALA A 18 13.45 -8.08 0.28
C ALA A 18 13.83 -8.39 -1.18
N LEU A 19 14.68 -9.40 -1.36
CA LEU A 19 15.09 -9.90 -2.67
C LEU A 19 14.19 -11.08 -3.03
N THR A 20 13.47 -10.95 -4.15
CA THR A 20 12.35 -11.84 -4.49
C THR A 20 12.33 -12.15 -5.98
N ASN A 21 11.58 -13.18 -6.37
CA ASN A 21 11.48 -13.62 -7.77
C ASN A 21 10.42 -12.80 -8.54
N ASP A 22 9.51 -12.13 -7.84
CA ASP A 22 8.52 -11.24 -8.44
C ASP A 22 8.01 -10.20 -7.41
N ILE A 23 7.23 -9.22 -7.87
CA ILE A 23 6.68 -8.19 -6.98
C ILE A 23 5.74 -8.81 -5.95
N SER A 24 6.17 -8.79 -4.68
CA SER A 24 5.39 -9.32 -3.55
C SER A 24 4.04 -8.63 -3.37
N ASP A 25 3.03 -9.43 -3.07
CA ASP A 25 1.67 -9.04 -2.74
C ASP A 25 1.36 -9.13 -1.24
N SER A 26 2.15 -9.89 -0.46
CA SER A 26 1.91 -10.12 0.98
C SER A 26 3.18 -9.98 1.83
N MET A 27 3.02 -9.44 3.03
CA MET A 27 4.07 -9.37 4.06
C MET A 27 4.50 -10.75 4.55
N LYS A 28 3.61 -11.75 4.51
CA LYS A 28 3.94 -13.14 4.88
C LYS A 28 5.02 -13.71 3.97
N ASN A 29 4.96 -13.40 2.67
CA ASN A 29 5.95 -13.84 1.68
C ASN A 29 7.33 -13.20 1.89
N ILE A 30 7.37 -12.05 2.57
CA ILE A 30 8.61 -11.32 2.88
C ILE A 30 9.20 -11.78 4.20
N ILE A 31 8.40 -11.74 5.29
CA ILE A 31 8.87 -12.06 6.64
C ILE A 31 9.10 -13.57 6.82
N GLY A 32 8.28 -14.42 6.20
CA GLY A 32 8.42 -15.87 6.29
C GLY A 32 9.73 -16.40 5.72
N ARG A 33 10.37 -15.67 4.80
CA ARG A 33 11.73 -15.98 4.29
C ARG A 33 12.84 -15.56 5.26
N THR A 34 12.56 -14.64 6.18
CA THR A 34 13.52 -14.14 7.17
C THR A 34 13.53 -14.92 8.50
N GLY A 35 12.51 -15.76 8.76
CA GLY A 35 12.42 -16.60 9.96
C GLY A 35 12.72 -18.08 9.69
N GLU A 36 13.66 -18.65 10.47
CA GLU A 36 14.03 -20.07 10.67
C GLU A 36 14.25 -21.02 9.45
N GLN A 37 13.83 -20.69 8.23
CA GLN A 37 14.14 -21.42 7.00
C GLN A 37 15.10 -20.68 6.07
N GLY A 38 15.62 -19.51 6.48
CA GLY A 38 16.46 -18.65 5.64
C GLY A 38 17.88 -19.14 5.37
N VAL A 39 18.36 -20.22 6.02
CA VAL A 39 19.70 -20.78 5.78
C VAL A 39 19.68 -22.30 5.99
N THR A 40 18.97 -23.05 5.16
CA THR A 40 19.31 -24.47 4.96
C THR A 40 19.77 -24.65 3.52
N ASN A 41 21.09 -24.77 3.38
CA ASN A 41 21.83 -25.40 2.29
C ASN A 41 21.18 -25.32 0.90
N ASN A 42 21.58 -24.36 0.06
CA ASN A 42 21.73 -24.53 -1.39
C ASN A 42 22.44 -23.30 -1.99
N ASN A 43 23.42 -23.56 -2.85
CA ASN A 43 24.35 -22.66 -3.55
C ASN A 43 23.93 -21.18 -3.66
N VAL A 44 24.75 -20.29 -3.08
CA VAL A 44 24.59 -18.82 -3.11
C VAL A 44 24.49 -18.28 -4.55
N GLU A 45 25.12 -18.94 -5.52
CA GLU A 45 25.08 -18.56 -6.94
C GLU A 45 23.71 -18.80 -7.60
N GLU A 46 23.03 -19.92 -7.30
CA GLU A 46 21.68 -20.21 -7.81
C GLU A 46 20.62 -19.30 -7.18
N GLN A 47 20.84 -18.87 -5.93
CA GLN A 47 19.96 -17.93 -5.25
C GLN A 47 20.04 -16.53 -5.89
N SER A 48 21.22 -16.09 -6.30
CA SER A 48 21.41 -14.80 -6.99
C SER A 48 20.70 -14.75 -8.35
N GLN A 49 20.67 -15.86 -9.10
CA GLN A 49 20.00 -15.94 -10.41
C GLN A 49 18.46 -15.91 -10.34
N ASN A 50 17.87 -16.24 -9.20
CA ASN A 50 16.41 -16.26 -9.02
C ASN A 50 15.83 -14.90 -8.58
N ILE A 51 16.68 -13.93 -8.27
CA ILE A 51 16.25 -12.60 -7.82
C ILE A 51 15.86 -11.78 -9.04
N ASN A 52 14.59 -11.38 -9.10
CA ASN A 52 14.04 -10.63 -10.22
C ASN A 52 13.28 -9.37 -9.77
N ALA A 53 13.11 -9.17 -8.46
CA ALA A 53 12.45 -8.01 -7.89
C ALA A 53 13.02 -7.61 -6.51
N PHE A 54 13.12 -6.31 -6.30
CA PHE A 54 13.47 -5.70 -5.01
C PHE A 54 12.25 -5.05 -4.39
N ILE A 55 11.90 -5.48 -3.17
CA ILE A 55 10.71 -5.03 -2.45
C ILE A 55 11.09 -4.18 -1.24
N PHE A 56 10.87 -2.87 -1.35
CA PHE A 56 11.03 -1.92 -0.24
C PHE A 56 9.82 -2.03 0.70
N TYR A 57 9.92 -2.84 1.76
CA TYR A 57 8.79 -3.14 2.64
C TYR A 57 8.78 -2.34 3.95
N SER A 58 9.88 -1.66 4.27
CA SER A 58 9.93 -0.75 5.43
C SER A 58 10.89 0.41 5.18
N ILE A 59 10.39 1.62 5.43
CA ILE A 59 11.16 2.87 5.41
C ILE A 59 10.87 3.58 6.73
N SER A 60 11.89 3.72 7.56
CA SER A 60 11.75 4.31 8.90
C SER A 60 12.70 5.48 9.06
N ALA A 61 12.14 6.68 9.25
CA ALA A 61 12.89 7.81 9.78
C ALA A 61 13.07 7.61 11.28
N THR A 62 14.31 7.61 11.74
CA THR A 62 14.67 7.36 13.14
C THR A 62 14.58 8.63 13.99
N GLN A 63 14.69 9.81 13.36
CA GLN A 63 14.70 11.12 14.02
C GLN A 63 13.41 11.88 13.74
N LYS A 64 12.57 12.03 14.77
CA LYS A 64 11.29 12.77 14.68
C LYS A 64 11.48 14.24 14.26
N GLY A 65 12.60 14.86 14.66
CA GLY A 65 12.92 16.24 14.33
C GLY A 65 13.18 16.52 12.84
N LEU A 66 13.38 15.46 12.04
CA LEU A 66 13.58 15.58 10.58
C LEU A 66 12.28 15.30 9.79
N GLN A 67 11.14 15.23 10.48
CA GLN A 67 9.84 15.02 9.84
C GLN A 67 9.54 16.16 8.86
N GLY A 68 9.41 15.83 7.57
CA GLY A 68 9.17 16.79 6.49
C GLY A 68 10.40 17.13 5.65
N ILE A 69 11.61 16.71 6.06
CA ILE A 69 12.80 16.78 5.21
C ILE A 69 12.78 15.58 4.25
N ASP A 70 12.99 15.83 2.96
CA ASP A 70 12.84 14.84 1.88
C ASP A 70 14.03 13.85 1.77
N LEU A 71 14.50 13.35 2.91
CA LEU A 71 15.58 12.36 2.99
C LEU A 71 15.16 11.00 2.38
N GLY A 72 13.86 10.68 2.46
CA GLY A 72 13.32 9.41 1.96
C GLY A 72 13.37 9.29 0.42
N ASN A 73 13.28 10.39 -0.32
CA ASN A 73 13.39 10.39 -1.78
C ASN A 73 14.78 9.93 -2.23
N TYR A 74 15.81 10.51 -1.61
CA TYR A 74 17.19 10.21 -1.93
C TYR A 74 17.56 8.75 -1.61
N ILE A 75 17.05 8.20 -0.50
CA ILE A 75 17.44 6.84 -0.08
C ILE A 75 16.91 5.77 -1.02
N ILE A 76 15.67 5.90 -1.54
CA ILE A 76 15.10 4.89 -2.45
C ILE A 76 15.84 4.90 -3.77
N LYS A 77 16.04 6.08 -4.38
CA LYS A 77 16.78 6.19 -5.66
C LYS A 77 18.22 5.71 -5.52
N ARG A 78 18.89 6.08 -4.42
CA ARG A 78 20.27 5.65 -4.16
C ARG A 78 20.36 4.14 -3.95
N ALA A 79 19.50 3.57 -3.11
CA ALA A 79 19.46 2.13 -2.88
C ALA A 79 19.14 1.37 -4.16
N ALA A 80 18.21 1.85 -4.98
CA ALA A 80 17.88 1.23 -6.26
C ALA A 80 19.06 1.25 -7.24
N LYS A 81 19.83 2.35 -7.30
CA LYS A 81 21.04 2.45 -8.13
C LYS A 81 22.15 1.52 -7.64
N GLU A 82 22.39 1.46 -6.33
CA GLU A 82 23.37 0.57 -5.72
C GLU A 82 23.00 -0.90 -6.02
N LEU A 83 21.73 -1.28 -5.80
CA LEU A 83 21.25 -2.62 -6.13
C LEU A 83 21.31 -2.95 -7.62
N HIS A 84 20.98 -2.00 -8.50
CA HIS A 84 21.07 -2.23 -9.95
C HIS A 84 22.52 -2.38 -10.43
N SER A 85 23.50 -1.78 -9.75
CA SER A 85 24.92 -1.98 -10.07
C SER A 85 25.42 -3.39 -9.71
N GLU A 86 24.83 -4.01 -8.69
CA GLU A 86 25.15 -5.37 -8.25
C GLU A 86 24.32 -6.43 -9.01
N TYR A 87 23.05 -6.13 -9.31
CA TYR A 87 22.09 -7.01 -9.98
C TYR A 87 21.50 -6.34 -11.23
N SER A 88 22.32 -6.17 -12.26
CA SER A 88 21.95 -5.43 -13.48
C SER A 88 20.79 -6.04 -14.28
N HIS A 89 20.53 -7.34 -14.15
CA HIS A 89 19.40 -8.03 -14.78
C HIS A 89 18.05 -7.71 -14.09
N VAL A 90 18.06 -7.20 -12.86
CA VAL A 90 16.86 -6.92 -12.08
C VAL A 90 16.30 -5.55 -12.46
N THR A 91 15.07 -5.54 -12.94
CA THR A 91 14.36 -4.34 -13.40
C THR A 91 13.09 -4.02 -12.60
N LYS A 92 12.67 -4.92 -11.69
CA LYS A 92 11.46 -4.73 -10.89
C LYS A 92 11.80 -4.15 -9.52
N PHE A 93 11.57 -2.86 -9.36
CA PHE A 93 11.69 -2.15 -8.09
C PHE A 93 10.30 -1.76 -7.61
N SER A 94 9.87 -2.22 -6.44
CA SER A 94 8.55 -1.90 -5.92
C SER A 94 8.55 -1.80 -4.41
N THR A 95 7.61 -1.08 -3.84
CA THR A 95 7.34 -1.17 -2.40
C THR A 95 6.26 -2.21 -2.12
N LEU A 96 6.09 -2.58 -0.86
CA LEU A 96 4.84 -3.09 -0.31
C LEU A 96 4.47 -2.18 0.87
N SER A 97 3.62 -1.21 0.62
CA SER A 97 3.40 -0.07 1.51
C SER A 97 2.07 -0.15 2.27
N PRO A 98 2.02 0.28 3.55
CA PRO A 98 0.79 0.36 4.33
C PRO A 98 -0.10 1.52 3.86
N ILE A 99 -1.37 1.48 4.25
CA ILE A 99 -2.38 2.50 3.91
C ILE A 99 -3.00 3.04 5.22
N PRO A 100 -2.27 3.87 5.98
CA PRO A 100 -2.50 4.07 7.41
C PRO A 100 -3.87 4.67 7.78
N THR A 101 -4.49 5.42 6.87
CA THR A 101 -5.72 6.18 7.14
C THR A 101 -6.93 5.70 6.32
N PHE A 102 -6.86 4.54 5.68
CA PHE A 102 -7.97 4.01 4.89
C PHE A 102 -9.17 3.56 5.73
N ARG A 103 -8.97 2.77 6.79
CA ARG A 103 -10.07 2.31 7.66
C ARG A 103 -10.83 3.49 8.28
N PRO A 104 -10.18 4.49 8.90
CA PRO A 104 -10.88 5.68 9.35
C PRO A 104 -11.69 6.37 8.23
N TRP A 105 -11.11 6.49 7.04
CA TRP A 105 -11.80 7.11 5.90
C TRP A 105 -13.05 6.33 5.47
N VAL A 106 -12.97 5.00 5.30
CA VAL A 106 -14.13 4.20 4.84
C VAL A 106 -15.22 4.15 5.91
N ILE A 107 -14.86 4.13 7.20
CA ILE A 107 -15.83 4.19 8.30
C ILE A 107 -16.61 5.50 8.28
N GLU A 108 -15.97 6.64 8.01
CA GLU A 108 -16.66 7.92 7.86
C GLU A 108 -17.59 7.95 6.63
N LYS A 109 -17.18 7.32 5.51
CA LYS A 109 -18.04 7.17 4.33
C LYS A 109 -19.26 6.27 4.61
N MET A 110 -19.09 5.18 5.35
CA MET A 110 -20.19 4.31 5.78
C MET A 110 -21.18 5.05 6.68
N LYS A 111 -20.72 5.88 7.63
CA LYS A 111 -21.62 6.71 8.46
C LYS A 111 -22.45 7.70 7.64
N ALA A 112 -21.90 8.19 6.53
CA ALA A 112 -22.64 9.07 5.62
C ALA A 112 -23.66 8.28 4.80
N ALA A 113 -23.30 7.11 4.28
CA ALA A 113 -24.24 6.22 3.60
C ALA A 113 -25.36 5.69 4.52
N GLU A 114 -25.10 5.50 5.82
CA GLU A 114 -26.11 5.19 6.85
C GLU A 114 -27.22 6.26 6.90
N ARG A 115 -26.88 7.53 6.60
CA ARG A 115 -27.85 8.65 6.52
C ARG A 115 -28.47 8.83 5.13
N GLY A 116 -28.11 8.00 4.16
CA GLY A 116 -28.56 8.10 2.77
C GLY A 116 -27.69 8.99 1.87
N ASP A 117 -26.50 9.41 2.34
CA ASP A 117 -25.58 10.21 1.51
C ASP A 117 -24.87 9.31 0.48
N ASP A 118 -24.90 9.68 -0.80
CA ASP A 118 -24.20 8.97 -1.86
C ASP A 118 -22.76 9.51 -2.03
N VAL A 119 -21.83 8.98 -1.23
CA VAL A 119 -20.49 9.59 -1.03
C VAL A 119 -19.30 8.72 -1.43
N PHE A 120 -19.55 7.45 -1.77
CA PHE A 120 -18.55 6.45 -2.15
C PHE A 120 -19.28 5.31 -2.87
N PRO A 121 -18.59 4.46 -3.68
CA PRO A 121 -19.25 3.55 -4.62
C PRO A 121 -20.16 2.55 -3.89
N THR A 122 -21.45 2.87 -3.78
CA THR A 122 -22.38 2.12 -2.93
C THR A 122 -22.85 0.82 -3.59
N GLU A 123 -22.79 0.75 -4.92
CA GLU A 123 -23.19 -0.42 -5.71
C GLU A 123 -22.41 -1.68 -5.32
N GLU A 124 -21.09 -1.56 -5.15
CA GLU A 124 -20.20 -2.65 -4.74
C GLU A 124 -20.55 -3.22 -3.35
N TRP A 125 -21.27 -2.46 -2.52
CA TRP A 125 -21.67 -2.88 -1.18
C TRP A 125 -23.05 -3.51 -1.12
N ILE A 126 -23.86 -3.44 -2.18
CA ILE A 126 -25.26 -3.90 -2.17
C ILE A 126 -25.35 -5.38 -1.76
N GLU A 127 -24.49 -6.24 -2.30
CA GLU A 127 -24.45 -7.66 -1.94
C GLU A 127 -24.18 -7.85 -0.44
N VAL A 128 -23.18 -7.14 0.09
CA VAL A 128 -22.79 -7.23 1.50
C VAL A 128 -23.90 -6.74 2.43
N LEU A 129 -24.56 -5.63 2.07
CA LEU A 129 -25.66 -5.07 2.85
C LEU A 129 -26.85 -6.03 2.88
N ASN A 130 -27.21 -6.63 1.74
CA ASN A 130 -28.29 -7.61 1.66
C ASN A 130 -28.00 -8.87 2.47
N LEU A 131 -26.73 -9.28 2.59
CA LEU A 131 -26.33 -10.40 3.46
C LEU A 131 -26.46 -10.09 4.95
N ILE A 132 -26.36 -8.81 5.35
CA ILE A 132 -26.43 -8.38 6.74
C ILE A 132 -27.86 -8.09 7.16
N ASN A 133 -28.57 -7.25 6.40
CA ASN A 133 -29.97 -6.94 6.59
C ASN A 133 -30.59 -6.43 5.27
N PRO A 134 -31.36 -7.24 4.54
CA PRO A 134 -31.97 -6.84 3.28
C PRO A 134 -33.16 -5.88 3.44
N GLU A 135 -33.76 -5.79 4.63
CA GLU A 135 -34.96 -4.97 4.88
C GLU A 135 -34.61 -3.54 5.30
N ASP A 136 -33.48 -3.36 5.99
CA ASP A 136 -33.04 -2.06 6.51
C ASP A 136 -31.56 -1.81 6.19
N LYS A 137 -31.33 -0.95 5.18
CA LYS A 137 -29.98 -0.57 4.74
C LYS A 137 -29.22 0.23 5.80
N ALA A 138 -29.91 1.05 6.61
CA ALA A 138 -29.23 1.86 7.63
C ALA A 138 -28.71 0.95 8.74
N ASP A 139 -29.52 -0.01 9.19
CA ASP A 139 -29.09 -1.05 10.13
C ASP A 139 -27.98 -1.93 9.55
N ALA A 140 -28.05 -2.31 8.26
CA ALA A 140 -26.99 -3.06 7.59
C ALA A 140 -25.64 -2.32 7.62
N TRP A 141 -25.64 -1.02 7.30
CA TRP A 141 -24.45 -0.17 7.39
C TRP A 141 -23.90 -0.07 8.82
N ALA A 142 -24.76 0.12 9.82
CA ALA A 142 -24.36 0.22 11.22
C ALA A 142 -23.69 -1.08 11.71
N LYS A 143 -24.27 -2.25 11.38
CA LYS A 143 -23.71 -3.58 11.69
C LYS A 143 -22.38 -3.82 10.98
N LEU A 144 -22.30 -3.53 9.69
CA LEU A 144 -21.07 -3.66 8.91
C LEU A 144 -19.94 -2.78 9.49
N ARG A 145 -20.27 -1.54 9.86
CA ARG A 145 -19.33 -0.60 10.48
C ARG A 145 -18.81 -1.14 11.82
N SER A 146 -19.67 -1.71 12.67
CA SER A 146 -19.23 -2.37 13.90
C SER A 146 -18.27 -3.51 13.60
N MET A 147 -18.63 -4.37 12.63
CA MET A 147 -17.85 -5.52 12.21
C MET A 147 -16.45 -5.15 11.71
N LEU A 148 -16.31 -4.05 10.95
CA LEU A 148 -15.00 -3.55 10.50
C LEU A 148 -14.18 -2.90 11.62
N LEU A 149 -14.81 -2.34 12.65
CA LEU A 149 -14.11 -1.70 13.76
C LEU A 149 -13.49 -2.73 14.71
N ASP A 150 -14.23 -3.80 15.02
CA ASP A 150 -13.81 -4.89 15.90
C ASP A 150 -13.04 -6.03 15.18
N ASN A 151 -12.98 -5.98 13.85
CA ASN A 151 -12.36 -6.99 12.98
C ASN A 151 -13.03 -8.38 13.00
N SER A 152 -14.25 -8.51 13.54
CA SER A 152 -14.97 -9.79 13.62
C SER A 152 -15.24 -10.44 12.26
N TRP A 153 -15.31 -9.65 11.18
CA TRP A 153 -15.44 -10.15 9.80
C TRP A 153 -14.33 -11.13 9.41
N THR A 154 -13.14 -11.00 10.01
CA THR A 154 -11.98 -11.85 9.69
C THR A 154 -12.16 -13.31 10.11
N HIS A 155 -13.09 -13.59 11.02
CA HIS A 155 -13.40 -14.94 11.49
C HIS A 155 -14.44 -15.69 10.63
N ASN A 156 -15.05 -15.00 9.66
CA ASN A 156 -16.07 -15.58 8.79
C ASN A 156 -15.60 -15.55 7.34
N GLU A 157 -15.32 -16.74 6.79
CA GLU A 157 -14.81 -16.89 5.42
C GLU A 157 -15.72 -16.29 4.35
N ASN A 158 -17.04 -16.34 4.56
CA ASN A 158 -17.98 -15.72 3.64
C ASN A 158 -17.82 -14.20 3.63
N PHE A 159 -17.72 -13.56 4.81
CA PHE A 159 -17.47 -12.12 4.92
C PHE A 159 -16.12 -11.72 4.34
N VAL A 160 -15.05 -12.49 4.60
CA VAL A 160 -13.73 -12.26 4.00
C VAL A 160 -13.82 -12.24 2.47
N LYS A 161 -14.61 -13.14 1.88
CA LYS A 161 -14.77 -13.21 0.42
C LYS A 161 -15.58 -12.04 -0.14
N VAL A 162 -16.77 -11.77 0.41
CA VAL A 162 -17.67 -10.73 -0.13
C VAL A 162 -17.18 -9.31 0.14
N LEU A 163 -16.36 -9.10 1.17
CA LEU A 163 -15.79 -7.78 1.46
C LEU A 163 -14.62 -7.38 0.54
N GLN A 164 -14.02 -8.33 -0.18
CA GLN A 164 -12.83 -8.08 -0.99
C GLN A 164 -13.07 -7.02 -2.07
N ALA A 165 -14.07 -7.23 -2.94
CA ALA A 165 -14.37 -6.32 -4.04
C ALA A 165 -14.72 -4.89 -3.54
N PRO A 166 -15.69 -4.69 -2.63
CA PRO A 166 -16.05 -3.36 -2.16
C PRO A 166 -14.91 -2.63 -1.42
N LEU A 167 -14.12 -3.33 -0.61
CA LEU A 167 -12.97 -2.71 0.07
C LEU A 167 -11.87 -2.34 -0.93
N MET A 168 -11.57 -3.20 -1.91
CA MET A 168 -10.58 -2.90 -2.95
C MET A 168 -10.99 -1.70 -3.83
N ALA A 169 -12.26 -1.63 -4.24
CA ALA A 169 -12.80 -0.50 -5.01
C ALA A 169 -12.75 0.80 -4.19
N SER A 170 -13.23 0.75 -2.95
CA SER A 170 -13.20 1.89 -2.02
C SER A 170 -11.77 2.37 -1.74
N CYS A 171 -10.82 1.44 -1.58
CA CYS A 171 -9.42 1.76 -1.36
C CYS A 171 -8.76 2.36 -2.60
N SER A 172 -9.09 1.85 -3.79
CA SER A 172 -8.61 2.42 -5.04
C SER A 172 -9.08 3.86 -5.22
N ARG A 173 -10.36 4.14 -4.95
CA ARG A 173 -10.90 5.51 -4.91
C ARG A 173 -10.15 6.39 -3.89
N TYR A 174 -9.98 5.90 -2.66
CA TYR A 174 -9.28 6.62 -1.60
C TYR A 174 -7.85 7.03 -1.99
N LEU A 175 -7.10 6.12 -2.63
CA LEU A 175 -5.74 6.39 -3.06
C LEU A 175 -5.68 7.26 -4.31
N TYR A 176 -6.51 6.95 -5.32
CA TYR A 176 -6.39 7.49 -6.66
C TYR A 176 -7.22 8.74 -6.92
N LEU A 177 -8.42 8.86 -6.33
CA LEU A 177 -9.35 9.95 -6.58
C LEU A 177 -9.41 10.96 -5.44
N GLU A 178 -9.42 10.55 -4.18
CA GLU A 178 -9.47 11.48 -3.04
C GLU A 178 -8.19 12.34 -2.97
N LYS A 179 -8.36 13.64 -2.72
CA LYS A 179 -7.26 14.63 -2.71
C LYS A 179 -7.29 15.53 -1.49
N ARG A 180 -6.11 15.98 -1.09
CA ARG A 180 -5.90 17.08 -0.14
C ARG A 180 -5.04 18.16 -0.80
N ARG A 181 -5.62 19.35 -1.04
CA ARG A 181 -4.96 20.46 -1.74
C ARG A 181 -4.40 20.05 -3.13
N GLY A 182 -5.12 19.17 -3.83
CA GLY A 182 -4.73 18.66 -5.14
C GLY A 182 -3.75 17.49 -5.14
N TYR A 183 -3.18 17.10 -3.99
CA TYR A 183 -2.31 15.92 -3.86
C TYR A 183 -3.08 14.72 -3.30
N ALA A 184 -2.54 13.51 -3.45
CA ALA A 184 -3.11 12.30 -2.85
C ALA A 184 -3.42 12.51 -1.36
N LEU A 185 -4.62 12.08 -0.93
CA LEU A 185 -5.07 12.23 0.46
C LEU A 185 -4.18 11.45 1.43
N ASP A 186 -3.80 10.23 1.05
CA ASP A 186 -2.94 9.36 1.83
C ASP A 186 -1.49 9.86 1.85
N SER A 187 -0.89 9.94 3.04
CA SER A 187 0.46 10.48 3.21
C SER A 187 1.55 9.58 2.63
N VAL A 188 1.35 8.25 2.66
CA VAL A 188 2.29 7.27 2.11
C VAL A 188 2.19 7.26 0.58
N ALA A 189 0.97 7.33 0.03
CA ALA A 189 0.77 7.55 -1.40
C ALA A 189 1.45 8.83 -1.88
N ASN A 190 1.19 9.94 -1.19
CA ASN A 190 1.80 11.22 -1.52
C ASN A 190 3.33 11.15 -1.49
N PHE A 191 3.91 10.47 -0.50
CA PHE A 191 5.35 10.26 -0.43
C PHE A 191 5.88 9.51 -1.67
N HIS A 192 5.35 8.33 -1.99
CA HIS A 192 5.86 7.54 -3.12
C HIS A 192 5.62 8.19 -4.48
N LEU A 193 4.49 8.86 -4.67
CA LEU A 193 4.16 9.57 -5.91
C LEU A 193 5.06 10.79 -6.13
N ARG A 194 5.38 11.57 -5.07
CA ARG A 194 6.42 12.62 -5.15
C ARG A 194 7.78 12.06 -5.54
N ASN A 195 8.07 10.82 -5.14
CA ASN A 195 9.29 10.10 -5.52
C ASN A 195 9.22 9.47 -6.92
N GLY A 196 8.17 9.73 -7.70
CA GLY A 196 8.05 9.27 -9.08
C GLY A 196 7.63 7.80 -9.24
N ALA A 197 7.12 7.19 -8.17
CA ALA A 197 6.57 5.84 -8.27
C ALA A 197 5.23 5.84 -9.01
N VAL A 198 4.90 4.71 -9.61
CA VAL A 198 3.59 4.40 -10.17
C VAL A 198 2.78 3.66 -9.11
N MET A 199 1.55 4.10 -8.85
CA MET A 199 0.59 3.36 -8.02
C MET A 199 0.19 2.09 -8.78
N TRP A 200 0.79 0.96 -8.43
CA TRP A 200 0.86 -0.17 -9.36
C TRP A 200 -0.13 -1.29 -9.06
N ARG A 201 -0.28 -1.71 -7.81
CA ARG A 201 -1.21 -2.81 -7.48
C ARG A 201 -1.75 -2.69 -6.06
N LEU A 202 -3.05 -2.86 -5.90
CA LEU A 202 -3.69 -3.07 -4.61
C LEU A 202 -3.72 -4.56 -4.28
N ASN A 203 -3.37 -4.88 -3.05
CA ASN A 203 -3.23 -6.26 -2.58
C ASN A 203 -4.21 -6.53 -1.43
N TRP A 204 -5.16 -7.43 -1.67
CA TRP A 204 -6.13 -7.90 -0.68
C TRP A 204 -5.46 -8.75 0.39
N LEU A 205 -5.74 -8.47 1.68
CA LEU A 205 -5.18 -9.17 2.83
C LEU A 205 -3.66 -9.42 2.73
N ALA A 206 -2.93 -8.43 2.21
CA ALA A 206 -1.49 -8.45 2.11
C ALA A 206 -0.81 -8.59 3.48
N ASP A 207 -1.40 -7.99 4.52
CA ASP A 207 -0.96 -8.13 5.90
C ASP A 207 -2.18 -8.24 6.83
N SER A 208 -2.41 -9.44 7.35
CA SER A 208 -3.48 -9.76 8.29
C SER A 208 -3.11 -9.48 9.75
N SER A 209 -2.00 -8.78 10.02
CA SER A 209 -1.67 -8.37 11.38
C SER A 209 -2.74 -7.45 11.97
N PRO A 210 -2.99 -7.49 13.30
CA PRO A 210 -3.96 -6.58 13.94
C PRO A 210 -3.70 -5.10 13.65
N HIS A 211 -2.43 -4.74 13.50
CA HIS A 211 -2.01 -3.38 13.17
C HIS A 211 -2.46 -2.93 11.78
N THR A 212 -2.34 -3.77 10.76
CA THR A 212 -2.75 -3.41 9.40
C THR A 212 -4.26 -3.57 9.20
N LEU A 213 -4.90 -4.56 9.85
CA LEU A 213 -6.37 -4.67 9.88
C LEU A 213 -7.02 -3.39 10.43
N THR A 214 -6.48 -2.83 11.52
CA THR A 214 -7.02 -1.61 12.14
C THR A 214 -6.75 -0.32 11.36
N ARG A 215 -5.86 -0.36 10.36
CA ARG A 215 -5.50 0.80 9.54
C ARG A 215 -6.09 0.78 8.15
N SER A 216 -6.15 -0.41 7.53
CA SER A 216 -6.52 -0.57 6.13
C SER A 216 -7.30 -1.84 5.84
N CYS A 217 -7.88 -2.51 6.84
CA CYS A 217 -8.58 -3.79 6.65
C CYS A 217 -7.68 -4.85 5.98
N GLY A 218 -6.37 -4.81 6.24
CA GLY A 218 -5.40 -5.75 5.70
C GLY A 218 -4.90 -5.44 4.29
N LEU A 219 -5.40 -4.36 3.66
CA LEU A 219 -4.95 -3.90 2.35
C LEU A 219 -3.56 -3.26 2.44
N MET A 220 -2.74 -3.57 1.44
CA MET A 220 -1.49 -2.86 1.16
C MET A 220 -1.41 -2.53 -0.33
N VAL A 221 -0.49 -1.66 -0.69
CA VAL A 221 -0.32 -1.19 -2.07
C VAL A 221 1.15 -1.28 -2.50
N ASN A 222 1.36 -1.73 -3.73
CA ASN A 222 2.65 -1.68 -4.38
C ASN A 222 2.82 -0.35 -5.11
N TYR A 223 3.86 0.42 -4.77
CA TYR A 223 4.33 1.54 -5.57
C TYR A 223 5.57 1.11 -6.35
N ARG A 224 5.44 1.02 -7.69
CA ARG A 224 6.50 0.53 -8.57
C ARG A 224 7.36 1.68 -9.09
N TYR A 225 8.67 1.51 -9.00
CA TYR A 225 9.67 2.46 -9.47
C TYR A 225 10.24 1.99 -10.80
N TYR A 226 9.94 2.71 -11.87
CA TYR A 226 10.58 2.54 -13.18
C TYR A 226 11.73 3.53 -13.26
N LEU A 227 12.96 3.06 -13.11
CA LEU A 227 14.13 3.93 -12.87
C LEU A 227 14.35 4.98 -13.96
N ASP A 228 13.96 4.68 -15.18
CA ASP A 228 13.98 5.54 -16.37
C ASP A 228 12.88 6.62 -16.37
N ALA A 229 11.74 6.37 -15.71
CA ALA A 229 10.57 7.26 -15.70
C ALA A 229 10.32 7.96 -14.35
N VAL A 230 11.16 7.73 -13.34
CA VAL A 230 10.99 8.28 -11.99
C VAL A 230 10.94 9.81 -11.99
N ASP A 231 11.86 10.47 -12.70
CA ASP A 231 11.93 11.94 -12.69
C ASP A 231 10.74 12.57 -13.43
N SER A 232 10.32 12.00 -14.57
CA SER A 232 9.14 12.44 -15.30
C SER A 232 7.84 12.23 -14.52
N ASN A 233 7.69 11.08 -13.85
CA ASN A 233 6.52 10.80 -13.01
C ASN A 233 6.45 11.74 -11.80
N SER A 234 7.60 12.01 -11.17
CA SER A 234 7.69 12.95 -10.05
C SER A 234 7.27 14.35 -10.47
N LEU A 235 7.79 14.83 -11.61
CA LEU A 235 7.43 16.14 -12.18
C LEU A 235 5.93 16.23 -12.46
N LYS A 236 5.37 15.22 -13.13
CA LYS A 236 3.94 15.12 -13.44
C LYS A 236 3.06 15.17 -12.18
N TYR A 237 3.46 14.49 -11.12
CA TYR A 237 2.71 14.52 -9.86
C TYR A 237 2.83 15.88 -9.13
N ILE A 238 4.02 16.47 -9.08
CA ILE A 238 4.28 17.73 -8.36
C ILE A 238 3.67 18.93 -9.08
N GLN A 239 3.81 19.01 -10.41
CA GLN A 239 3.40 20.16 -11.20
C GLN A 239 1.96 20.04 -11.71
N GLU A 240 1.61 18.87 -12.27
CA GLU A 240 0.31 18.67 -12.91
C GLU A 240 -0.71 18.03 -11.97
N ARG A 241 -0.31 17.60 -10.77
CA ARG A 241 -1.17 16.89 -9.80
C ARG A 241 -1.75 15.58 -10.35
N SER A 242 -1.11 15.02 -11.38
CA SER A 242 -1.55 13.79 -12.03
C SER A 242 -0.85 12.59 -11.41
N ILE A 243 -1.63 11.54 -11.10
CA ILE A 243 -1.14 10.29 -10.54
C ILE A 243 -0.92 9.29 -11.67
N SER A 244 0.32 8.79 -11.82
CA SER A 244 0.62 7.63 -12.65
C SER A 244 0.16 6.35 -11.92
N ALA A 245 -0.79 5.63 -12.49
CA ALA A 245 -1.36 4.42 -11.91
C ALA A 245 -1.50 3.29 -12.95
N SER A 246 -1.58 2.04 -12.50
CA SER A 246 -1.87 0.91 -13.37
C SER A 246 -3.35 0.84 -13.75
N GLU A 247 -3.66 0.01 -14.76
CA GLU A 247 -5.03 -0.27 -15.18
C GLU A 247 -5.88 -0.87 -14.04
N GLN A 248 -5.31 -1.75 -13.20
CA GLN A 248 -6.03 -2.34 -12.06
C GLN A 248 -6.54 -1.25 -11.11
N ILE A 249 -5.68 -0.29 -10.76
CA ILE A 249 -6.05 0.84 -9.89
C ILE A 249 -7.11 1.70 -10.57
N ALA A 250 -6.87 2.11 -11.81
CA ALA A 250 -7.78 2.96 -12.56
C ALA A 250 -9.18 2.33 -12.66
N LYS A 251 -9.26 1.06 -13.05
CA LYS A 251 -10.52 0.31 -13.20
C LYS A 251 -11.27 0.14 -11.87
N LEU A 252 -10.58 -0.17 -10.78
CA LEU A 252 -11.20 -0.27 -9.45
C LEU A 252 -11.68 1.09 -8.94
N SER A 253 -11.01 2.18 -9.31
CA SER A 253 -11.39 3.53 -8.88
C SER A 253 -12.58 4.10 -9.65
N SER A 254 -12.81 3.62 -10.88
CA SER A 254 -13.93 4.00 -11.74
C SER A 254 -15.20 3.19 -11.49
N ALA A 255 -15.23 2.35 -10.46
CA ALA A 255 -16.48 1.72 -10.00
C ALA A 255 -17.49 2.85 -9.67
N SER A 256 -18.70 2.72 -10.21
CA SER A 256 -19.72 3.77 -10.20
C SER A 256 -20.00 4.29 -8.79
N ILE A 257 -20.26 5.59 -8.69
CA ILE A 257 -20.95 6.19 -7.54
C ILE A 257 -22.42 5.83 -7.73
#